data_AF-A0A285J5V6-F1
#
_entry.id   AF-A0A285J5V6-F1
#
_cell.length_a   1.000
_cell.length_b   1.000
_cell.length_c   1.000
_cell.angle_alpha   90.00
_cell.angle_beta   90.00
_cell.angle_gamma   90.00
#
_symmetry.space_group_name_H-M   'P 1'
#
loop_
_entity.id
_entity.type
_entity.pdbx_description
1 polymer ?
#
loop_
_entity_poly.entity_id
_entity_poly.type
_entity_poly.pdbx_seq_one_letter_code
_entity_poly.pdbx_strand_id
1 'polypeptide(L)'
;MSDTDIRQALARATDHLEAPPDLLGRVRSGGRRRVVRRRTLLAGGLAAGAAGLAFATRLQRAPAITTATRGDLAGDLALLERVRKAWREMAGPGEARIHWAGSTPAGPVALVAQRIQPAFDALGFVDSDGDELRTTGSTFHVPYGTVPPGAMLAGPGRDVLVVATAGRSIEFSPDYRFDGHGQVRRSFAPLTADADGMAIRRFEAADGVVRIALRQQAEDPSVPLANLHDVVDTSVADNQIPELIERDMPGWKTTGEGWEVLNLPRYADPSGYHAWTGPTQWRLRAVTPDGRRLVVQTLAMDGTARVFWMHGKATETPTPHYLGLLEEGLATETPEGLSILHARLPQRLGVAVAALDCGMRYRARGGAWQSVTGPAELLPDAATELEVTPSRGQRVVMPLP
;
A
#
# COMPACT_ATOMS: atom_id res chain seq x y z
N MET A 1 33.81 34.59 6.74
CA MET A 1 32.60 34.57 7.59
C MET A 1 32.66 33.32 8.42
N SER A 2 32.72 33.45 9.73
CA SER A 2 32.89 32.33 10.67
C SER A 2 31.54 31.69 11.03
N ASP A 3 31.54 30.45 11.52
CA ASP A 3 30.33 29.77 12.03
C ASP A 3 29.62 30.63 13.11
N THR A 4 30.40 31.39 13.87
CA THR A 4 29.92 32.34 14.89
C THR A 4 29.12 33.50 14.27
N ASP A 5 29.56 34.03 13.13
CA ASP A 5 28.89 35.13 12.43
C ASP A 5 27.53 34.67 11.86
N ILE A 6 27.46 33.43 11.36
CA ILE A 6 26.23 32.82 10.83
C ILE A 6 25.22 32.60 11.96
N ARG A 7 25.65 32.08 13.12
CA ARG A 7 24.76 31.88 14.27
C ARG A 7 24.22 33.20 14.82
N GLN A 8 25.04 34.23 14.92
CA GLN A 8 24.58 35.55 15.39
C GLN A 8 23.64 36.22 14.40
N ALA A 9 23.88 36.08 13.09
CA ALA A 9 22.98 36.60 12.06
C ALA A 9 21.62 35.90 12.11
N LEU A 10 21.59 34.57 12.25
CA LEU A 10 20.36 33.79 12.39
C LEU A 10 19.61 34.13 13.68
N ALA A 11 20.30 34.23 14.82
CA ALA A 11 19.68 34.57 16.10
C ALA A 11 18.97 35.94 16.04
N ARG A 12 19.63 36.96 15.47
CA ARG A 12 19.02 38.29 15.29
C ARG A 12 17.86 38.27 14.30
N ALA A 13 17.94 37.45 13.25
CA ALA A 13 16.87 37.33 12.26
C ALA A 13 15.62 36.60 12.78
N THR A 14 15.74 35.80 13.85
CA THR A 14 14.62 35.03 14.41
C THR A 14 14.09 35.55 15.74
N ASP A 15 14.69 36.62 16.29
CA ASP A 15 14.39 37.12 17.64
C ASP A 15 12.94 37.63 17.81
N HIS A 16 12.26 37.91 16.70
CA HIS A 16 10.86 38.36 16.65
C HIS A 16 9.88 37.27 16.20
N LEU A 17 10.36 36.04 15.97
CA LEU A 17 9.52 34.92 15.56
C LEU A 17 8.93 34.26 16.81
N GLU A 18 7.74 34.67 17.19
CA GLU A 18 6.93 33.91 18.13
C GLU A 18 6.44 32.63 17.45
N ALA A 19 6.87 31.49 17.97
CA ALA A 19 6.36 30.21 17.52
C ALA A 19 4.86 30.12 17.83
N PRO A 20 4.00 29.80 16.85
CA PRO A 20 2.59 29.56 17.11
C PRO A 20 2.42 28.52 18.22
N PRO A 21 1.46 28.67 19.14
CA PRO A 21 1.32 27.77 20.30
C PRO A 21 1.05 26.31 19.89
N ASP A 22 0.58 26.08 18.67
CA ASP A 22 0.33 24.78 18.06
C ASP A 22 1.48 24.28 17.18
N LEU A 23 2.60 24.99 17.06
CA LEU A 23 3.75 24.60 16.22
C LEU A 23 4.29 23.22 16.60
N LEU A 24 4.46 22.96 17.90
CA LEU A 24 4.87 21.64 18.40
C LEU A 24 3.79 20.58 18.14
N GLY A 25 2.51 20.96 18.16
CA GLY A 25 1.40 20.07 17.79
C GLY A 25 1.43 19.70 16.31
N ARG A 26 1.70 20.68 15.43
CA ARG A 26 1.85 20.51 13.97
C ARG A 26 3.11 19.75 13.60
N VAL A 27 4.22 19.98 14.29
CA VAL A 27 5.48 19.23 14.12
C VAL A 27 5.31 17.79 14.62
N ARG A 28 4.62 17.56 15.74
CA ARG A 28 4.31 16.21 16.24
C ARG A 28 3.32 15.49 15.32
N SER A 29 2.30 16.15 14.78
CA SER A 29 1.35 15.55 13.84
C SER A 29 1.99 15.24 12.48
N GLY A 30 2.86 16.13 11.97
CA GLY A 30 3.67 15.91 10.78
C GLY A 30 4.72 14.81 10.97
N GLY A 31 5.33 14.71 12.15
CA GLY A 31 6.25 13.64 12.54
C GLY A 31 5.55 12.27 12.64
N ARG A 32 4.37 12.23 13.26
CA ARG A 32 3.53 11.02 13.35
C ARG A 32 3.10 10.54 11.95
N ARG A 33 2.89 11.46 11.00
CA ARG A 33 2.51 11.16 9.60
C ARG A 33 3.66 10.77 8.68
N ARG A 34 4.87 11.33 8.83
CA ARG A 34 6.06 10.78 8.15
C ARG A 34 6.36 9.37 8.63
N VAL A 35 6.13 9.11 9.91
CA VAL A 35 6.19 7.75 10.46
C VAL A 35 5.07 6.88 9.92
N VAL A 36 3.84 7.37 9.69
CA VAL A 36 2.75 6.60 9.05
C VAL A 36 2.98 6.36 7.55
N ARG A 37 3.55 7.29 6.77
CA ARG A 37 3.91 7.11 5.35
C ARG A 37 5.12 6.18 5.17
N ARG A 38 6.17 6.34 5.99
CA ARG A 38 7.25 5.36 6.03
C ARG A 38 6.76 4.03 6.59
N ARG A 39 5.82 4.02 7.53
CA ARG A 39 5.19 2.80 7.98
C ARG A 39 4.31 2.23 6.88
N THR A 40 3.41 2.87 6.15
CA THR A 40 2.62 2.17 5.11
C THR A 40 3.47 1.54 4.00
N LEU A 41 4.58 2.17 3.60
CA LEU A 41 5.52 1.62 2.63
C LEU A 41 6.51 0.59 3.21
N LEU A 42 6.82 0.67 4.51
CA LEU A 42 7.64 -0.33 5.20
C LEU A 42 6.82 -1.28 6.08
N ALA A 43 5.51 -1.17 6.22
CA ALA A 43 4.65 -1.90 7.17
C ALA A 43 4.08 -3.15 6.53
N GLY A 44 4.25 -3.31 5.21
CA GLY A 44 4.33 -4.65 4.64
C GLY A 44 5.51 -5.46 5.20
N GLY A 45 6.59 -4.82 5.66
CA GLY A 45 7.83 -5.49 6.14
C GLY A 45 8.33 -5.17 7.56
N LEU A 46 7.82 -4.15 8.25
CA LEU A 46 8.34 -3.57 9.51
C LEU A 46 7.20 -3.05 10.42
N ALA A 47 5.98 -3.56 10.28
CA ALA A 47 4.87 -3.28 11.21
C ALA A 47 4.98 -4.03 12.55
N ALA A 48 5.97 -4.91 12.74
CA ALA A 48 6.16 -5.63 14.00
C ALA A 48 6.70 -4.75 15.15
N GLY A 49 7.30 -3.59 14.88
CA GLY A 49 8.05 -2.84 15.90
C GLY A 49 7.24 -1.91 16.82
N ALA A 50 6.08 -1.39 16.38
CA ALA A 50 5.35 -0.36 17.13
C ALA A 50 4.07 -0.85 17.81
N ALA A 51 3.61 -2.05 17.46
CA ALA A 51 2.54 -2.75 18.16
C ALA A 51 3.00 -3.29 19.54
N GLY A 52 4.32 -3.42 19.76
CA GLY A 52 4.90 -4.07 20.94
C GLY A 52 4.53 -3.47 22.31
N LEU A 53 4.20 -2.18 22.40
CA LEU A 53 3.86 -1.55 23.69
C LEU A 53 2.37 -1.64 24.04
N ALA A 54 1.46 -1.78 23.06
CA ALA A 54 0.03 -1.97 23.31
C ALA A 54 -0.37 -3.46 23.34
N PHE A 55 0.43 -4.35 22.74
CA PHE A 55 0.17 -5.80 22.72
C PHE A 55 0.55 -6.52 24.03
N ALA A 56 1.40 -5.93 24.87
CA ALA A 56 1.92 -6.59 26.06
C ALA A 56 0.84 -6.96 27.10
N THR A 57 -0.32 -6.31 27.10
CA THR A 57 -1.36 -6.52 28.11
C THR A 57 -2.46 -7.53 27.72
N ARG A 58 -2.42 -8.10 26.50
CA ARG A 58 -3.43 -9.08 26.03
C ARG A 58 -2.89 -10.40 25.48
N LEU A 59 -1.60 -10.69 25.64
CA LEU A 59 -1.01 -12.00 25.31
C LEU A 59 -1.37 -13.05 26.38
N GLN A 60 -2.66 -13.35 26.54
CA GLN A 60 -3.12 -14.47 27.35
C GLN A 60 -3.10 -15.74 26.47
N ARG A 61 -2.14 -16.63 26.78
CA ARG A 61 -2.01 -18.02 26.29
C ARG A 61 -1.81 -18.19 24.76
N ALA A 62 -0.73 -17.65 24.21
CA ALA A 62 -0.10 -18.32 23.07
C ALA A 62 0.70 -19.52 23.61
N PRO A 63 0.63 -20.72 23.01
CA PRO A 63 1.49 -21.83 23.41
C PRO A 63 2.95 -21.39 23.25
N ALA A 64 3.75 -21.61 24.30
CA ALA A 64 5.14 -21.19 24.29
C ALA A 64 5.90 -21.87 23.14
N ILE A 65 6.69 -21.07 22.45
CA ILE A 65 7.70 -21.44 21.44
C ILE A 65 8.68 -22.55 21.95
N THR A 66 8.69 -22.85 23.25
CA THR A 66 9.54 -23.89 23.86
C THR A 66 8.97 -25.31 23.76
N THR A 67 7.84 -25.51 23.08
CA THR A 67 7.21 -26.82 22.90
C THR A 67 7.90 -27.63 21.79
N ALA A 68 7.76 -28.96 21.83
CA ALA A 68 8.25 -29.83 20.77
C ALA A 68 7.65 -29.42 19.41
N THR A 69 8.39 -29.66 18.33
CA THR A 69 7.91 -29.42 16.97
C THR A 69 6.59 -30.17 16.74
N ARG A 70 5.61 -29.49 16.15
CA ARG A 70 4.28 -30.01 15.82
C ARG A 70 4.10 -30.19 14.32
N GLY A 71 2.95 -30.69 13.89
CA GLY A 71 2.65 -31.02 12.50
C GLY A 71 3.06 -32.44 12.10
N ASP A 72 2.57 -32.89 10.95
CA ASP A 72 2.77 -34.24 10.42
C ASP A 72 4.23 -34.53 10.03
N LEU A 73 5.06 -33.50 9.85
CA LEU A 73 6.49 -33.61 9.55
C LEU A 73 7.39 -33.40 10.78
N ALA A 74 6.84 -33.33 11.99
CA ALA A 74 7.61 -33.17 13.22
C ALA A 74 8.63 -34.29 13.48
N GLY A 75 8.39 -35.49 12.94
CA GLY A 75 9.28 -36.64 13.06
C GLY A 75 10.36 -36.75 11.97
N ASP A 76 10.29 -35.93 10.92
CA ASP A 76 11.23 -36.00 9.80
C ASP A 76 12.53 -35.25 10.12
N LEU A 77 13.43 -35.92 10.85
CA LEU A 77 14.70 -35.34 11.30
C LEU A 77 15.55 -34.82 10.14
N ALA A 78 15.50 -35.47 8.97
CA ALA A 78 16.28 -35.06 7.80
C ALA A 78 15.76 -33.73 7.23
N LEU A 79 14.44 -33.59 7.11
CA LEU A 79 13.82 -32.33 6.73
C LEU A 79 14.11 -31.23 7.76
N LEU A 80 13.94 -31.51 9.06
CA LEU A 80 14.16 -30.52 10.11
C LEU A 80 15.60 -29.99 10.12
N GLU A 81 16.60 -30.83 9.87
CA GLU A 81 18.00 -30.39 9.70
C GLU A 81 18.19 -29.49 8.48
N ARG A 82 17.56 -29.83 7.35
CA ARG A 82 17.57 -28.97 6.15
C ARG A 82 16.92 -27.62 6.43
N VAL A 83 15.79 -27.59 7.14
CA VAL A 83 15.10 -26.35 7.55
C VAL A 83 16.01 -25.51 8.44
N ARG A 84 16.67 -26.10 9.45
CA ARG A 84 17.63 -25.38 10.32
C ARG A 84 18.82 -24.85 9.53
N LYS A 85 19.29 -25.59 8.52
CA LYS A 85 20.37 -25.14 7.63
C LYS A 85 19.93 -23.91 6.83
N ALA A 86 18.82 -24.00 6.08
CA ALA A 86 18.28 -22.90 5.29
C ALA A 86 18.01 -21.65 6.15
N TRP A 87 17.44 -21.84 7.34
CA TRP A 87 17.20 -20.75 8.27
C TRP A 87 18.49 -20.06 8.74
N ARG A 88 19.53 -20.82 9.10
CA ARG A 88 20.84 -20.26 9.52
C ARG A 88 21.54 -19.49 8.41
N GLU A 89 21.39 -19.92 7.16
CA GLU A 89 21.96 -19.21 6.01
C GLU A 89 21.33 -17.81 5.85
N MET A 90 20.05 -17.66 6.18
CA MET A 90 19.35 -16.37 6.14
C MET A 90 19.51 -15.54 7.42
N ALA A 91 19.20 -16.13 8.59
CA ALA A 91 19.12 -15.42 9.87
C ALA A 91 20.47 -15.32 10.60
N GLY A 92 21.51 -15.99 10.09
CA GLY A 92 22.81 -16.07 10.72
C GLY A 92 22.86 -17.05 11.90
N PRO A 93 23.94 -17.01 12.69
CA PRO A 93 24.16 -17.97 13.77
C PRO A 93 23.14 -17.80 14.90
N GLY A 94 22.63 -18.93 15.40
CA GLY A 94 21.72 -18.99 16.53
C GLY A 94 21.01 -20.33 16.61
N GLU A 95 20.27 -20.55 17.71
CA GLU A 95 19.46 -21.75 17.88
C GLU A 95 18.11 -21.56 17.17
N ALA A 96 18.00 -22.16 15.98
CA ALA A 96 16.77 -22.22 15.22
C ALA A 96 15.83 -23.29 15.81
N ARG A 97 14.66 -22.87 16.28
CA ARG A 97 13.61 -23.72 16.85
C ARG A 97 12.47 -23.85 15.84
N ILE A 98 12.10 -25.07 15.49
CA ILE A 98 11.01 -25.34 14.56
C ILE A 98 9.74 -25.58 15.38
N HIS A 99 8.76 -24.68 15.27
CA HIS A 99 7.51 -24.77 16.03
C HIS A 99 6.51 -25.72 15.40
N TRP A 100 6.49 -25.74 14.07
CA TRP A 100 5.59 -26.55 13.28
C TRP A 100 6.29 -26.90 11.98
N ALA A 101 6.10 -28.13 11.52
CA ALA A 101 6.49 -28.59 10.20
C ALA A 101 5.39 -29.51 9.67
N GLY A 102 4.88 -29.22 8.48
CA GLY A 102 3.81 -30.02 7.91
C GLY A 102 3.76 -30.03 6.40
N SER A 103 3.03 -31.02 5.88
CA SER A 103 2.83 -31.21 4.45
C SER A 103 1.78 -30.23 3.93
N THR A 104 2.08 -29.55 2.85
CA THR A 104 1.10 -28.71 2.13
C THR A 104 0.94 -29.21 0.70
N PRO A 105 -0.10 -28.80 -0.03
CA PRO A 105 -0.23 -29.12 -1.43
C PRO A 105 0.89 -28.56 -2.34
N ALA A 106 1.73 -27.66 -1.81
CA ALA A 106 2.92 -27.11 -2.46
C ALA A 106 4.23 -27.76 -1.99
N GLY A 107 4.16 -28.75 -1.08
CA GLY A 107 5.33 -29.39 -0.46
C GLY A 107 5.48 -29.03 1.03
N PRO A 108 6.57 -29.48 1.68
CA PRO A 108 6.80 -29.25 3.09
C PRO A 108 6.98 -27.78 3.43
N VAL A 109 6.37 -27.35 4.54
CA VAL A 109 6.52 -26.01 5.10
C VAL A 109 6.83 -26.11 6.59
N ALA A 110 7.67 -25.21 7.10
CA ALA A 110 8.00 -25.10 8.50
C ALA A 110 7.90 -23.65 9.01
N LEU A 111 7.46 -23.50 10.26
CA LEU A 111 7.50 -22.24 11.01
C LEU A 111 8.67 -22.27 11.98
N VAL A 112 9.59 -21.34 11.84
CA VAL A 112 10.87 -21.32 12.57
C VAL A 112 10.98 -20.04 13.39
N ALA A 113 11.45 -20.14 14.63
CA ALA A 113 11.88 -19.00 15.41
C ALA A 113 13.33 -19.14 15.88
N GLN A 114 14.04 -18.02 15.89
CA GLN A 114 15.40 -17.92 16.42
C GLN A 114 15.50 -16.73 17.35
N ARG A 115 16.09 -16.94 18.52
CA ARG A 115 16.33 -15.84 19.45
C ARG A 115 17.40 -14.91 18.88
N ILE A 116 17.03 -13.64 18.68
CA ILE A 116 17.96 -12.60 18.19
C ILE A 116 18.40 -11.65 19.31
N GLN A 117 17.59 -11.52 20.36
CA GLN A 117 17.89 -10.71 21.54
C GLN A 117 17.23 -11.32 22.79
N PRO A 118 17.61 -10.90 24.02
CA PRO A 118 16.99 -11.43 25.23
C PRO A 118 15.46 -11.34 25.25
N ALA A 119 14.89 -10.29 24.67
CA ALA A 119 13.45 -10.03 24.68
C ALA A 119 12.73 -10.38 23.35
N PHE A 120 13.46 -10.81 22.30
CA PHE A 120 12.89 -10.95 20.96
C PHE A 120 13.37 -12.20 20.22
N ASP A 121 12.41 -12.83 19.55
CA ASP A 121 12.63 -13.88 18.57
C ASP A 121 12.41 -13.31 17.15
N ALA A 122 13.22 -13.74 16.19
CA ALA A 122 12.91 -13.66 14.77
C ALA A 122 12.07 -14.87 14.39
N LEU A 123 10.89 -14.66 13.83
CA LEU A 123 9.94 -15.69 13.40
C LEU A 123 9.77 -15.61 11.88
N GLY A 124 9.79 -16.74 11.18
CA GLY A 124 9.55 -16.78 9.74
C GLY A 124 9.23 -18.18 9.25
N PHE A 125 8.90 -18.29 7.97
CA PHE A 125 8.58 -19.57 7.37
C PHE A 125 9.70 -20.08 6.47
N VAL A 126 9.74 -21.39 6.29
CA VAL A 126 10.60 -22.09 5.33
C VAL A 126 9.70 -23.00 4.51
N ASP A 127 9.68 -22.86 3.18
CA ASP A 127 8.97 -23.75 2.27
C ASP A 127 9.91 -24.48 1.33
N SER A 128 9.39 -25.49 0.64
CA SER A 128 10.06 -26.11 -0.49
C SER A 128 9.75 -25.39 -1.80
N ASP A 129 10.77 -25.12 -2.59
CA ASP A 129 10.65 -24.91 -4.03
C ASP A 129 11.33 -26.08 -4.76
N GLY A 130 10.54 -27.07 -5.14
CA GLY A 130 11.05 -28.35 -5.63
C GLY A 130 11.89 -29.06 -4.56
N ASP A 131 13.15 -29.35 -4.89
CA ASP A 131 14.10 -30.02 -3.99
C ASP A 131 14.85 -29.04 -3.05
N GLU A 132 14.73 -27.73 -3.27
CA GLU A 132 15.40 -26.72 -2.44
C GLU A 132 14.47 -26.19 -1.36
N LEU A 133 15.01 -25.88 -0.18
CA LEU A 133 14.27 -25.15 0.85
C LEU A 133 14.57 -23.67 0.74
N ARG A 134 13.54 -22.84 0.84
CA ARG A 134 13.65 -21.39 0.81
C ARG A 134 13.06 -20.80 2.08
N THR A 135 13.76 -19.83 2.65
CA THR A 135 13.21 -19.00 3.73
C THR A 135 12.39 -17.88 3.12
N THR A 136 11.27 -17.52 3.75
CA THR A 136 10.61 -16.25 3.41
C THR A 136 11.61 -15.12 3.69
N GLY A 137 11.92 -14.27 2.71
CA GLY A 137 12.96 -13.23 2.84
C GLY A 137 12.66 -12.13 3.87
N SER A 138 11.59 -12.26 4.66
CA SER A 138 11.28 -11.40 5.79
C SER A 138 11.02 -12.22 7.06
N THR A 139 11.54 -11.73 8.19
CA THR A 139 11.29 -12.26 9.52
C THR A 139 10.51 -11.27 10.37
N PHE A 140 9.59 -11.77 11.20
CA PHE A 140 8.90 -10.96 12.20
C PHE A 140 9.72 -10.92 13.49
N HIS A 141 9.95 -9.74 14.04
CA HIS A 141 10.51 -9.60 15.37
C HIS A 141 9.38 -9.62 16.38
N VAL A 142 9.32 -10.67 17.20
CA VAL A 142 8.21 -10.92 18.12
C VAL A 142 8.74 -11.00 19.54
N PRO A 143 7.95 -10.60 20.57
CA PRO A 143 8.34 -10.82 21.95
C PRO A 143 8.71 -12.28 22.17
N TYR A 144 9.77 -12.51 22.94
CA TYR A 144 10.28 -13.85 23.22
C TYR A 144 9.16 -14.79 23.67
N GLY A 145 9.09 -15.97 23.06
CA GLY A 145 8.12 -16.99 23.45
C GLY A 145 6.73 -16.85 22.82
N THR A 146 6.51 -15.85 21.96
CA THR A 146 5.20 -15.56 21.35
C THR A 146 5.15 -15.90 19.88
N VAL A 147 4.06 -16.53 19.44
CA VAL A 147 3.75 -16.72 18.01
C VAL A 147 2.53 -15.84 17.71
N PRO A 148 2.68 -14.66 17.08
CA PRO A 148 1.54 -13.91 16.58
C PRO A 148 0.94 -14.63 15.36
N PRO A 149 -0.29 -14.29 14.95
CA PRO A 149 -0.79 -14.70 13.66
C PRO A 149 0.17 -14.25 12.55
N GLY A 150 0.40 -15.12 11.58
CA GLY A 150 1.25 -14.83 10.44
C GLY A 150 0.93 -15.80 9.30
N ALA A 151 1.17 -15.35 8.08
CA ALA A 151 0.86 -16.13 6.90
C ALA A 151 2.04 -16.17 5.92
N MET A 152 2.02 -17.11 4.99
CA MET A 152 2.88 -17.16 3.82
C MET A 152 2.14 -17.77 2.62
N LEU A 153 2.66 -17.53 1.42
CA LEU A 153 2.25 -18.25 0.21
C LEU A 153 3.32 -19.26 -0.19
N ALA A 154 2.99 -20.55 -0.12
CA ALA A 154 3.91 -21.64 -0.40
C ALA A 154 3.91 -22.03 -1.89
N GLY A 155 5.06 -22.56 -2.33
CA GLY A 155 5.25 -23.14 -3.66
C GLY A 155 5.53 -22.12 -4.76
N PRO A 156 5.97 -22.59 -5.94
CA PRO A 156 6.39 -21.73 -7.05
C PRO A 156 5.24 -20.88 -7.61
N GLY A 157 4.02 -21.42 -7.62
CA GLY A 157 2.82 -20.71 -8.07
C GLY A 157 2.22 -19.75 -7.04
N ARG A 158 2.73 -19.75 -5.80
CA ARG A 158 2.20 -18.96 -4.67
C ARG A 158 0.69 -19.14 -4.46
N ASP A 159 0.15 -20.30 -4.81
CA ASP A 159 -1.28 -20.66 -4.83
C ASP A 159 -1.74 -21.41 -3.56
N VAL A 160 -0.82 -21.62 -2.62
CA VAL A 160 -1.09 -22.28 -1.33
C VAL A 160 -0.85 -21.30 -0.19
N LEU A 161 -1.92 -20.87 0.47
CA LEU A 161 -1.86 -20.06 1.66
C LEU A 161 -1.64 -20.95 2.90
N VAL A 162 -0.62 -20.62 3.70
CA VAL A 162 -0.37 -21.22 5.02
C VAL A 162 -0.50 -20.13 6.08
N VAL A 163 -1.31 -20.34 7.10
CA VAL A 163 -1.56 -19.37 8.17
C VAL A 163 -1.33 -20.01 9.54
N ALA A 164 -0.40 -19.45 10.31
CA ALA A 164 -0.34 -19.66 11.75
C ALA A 164 -1.41 -18.77 12.40
N THR A 165 -2.47 -19.36 12.96
CA THR A 165 -3.59 -18.60 13.53
C THR A 165 -3.33 -18.09 14.94
N ALA A 166 -2.39 -18.73 15.66
CA ALA A 166 -2.11 -18.47 17.06
C ALA A 166 -3.37 -18.48 17.95
N GLY A 167 -4.33 -19.37 17.64
CA GLY A 167 -5.59 -19.50 18.37
C GLY A 167 -6.59 -18.37 18.11
N ARG A 168 -6.35 -17.52 17.11
CA ARG A 168 -7.27 -16.43 16.72
C ARG A 168 -8.16 -16.85 15.56
N SER A 169 -9.36 -16.27 15.51
CA SER A 169 -10.26 -16.37 14.36
C SER A 169 -9.72 -15.51 13.22
N ILE A 170 -9.19 -16.17 12.18
CA ILE A 170 -8.69 -15.53 10.97
C ILE A 170 -9.69 -15.76 9.85
N GLU A 171 -9.99 -14.70 9.10
CA GLU A 171 -10.81 -14.77 7.90
C GLU A 171 -9.95 -14.49 6.67
N PHE A 172 -10.29 -15.16 5.57
CA PHE A 172 -9.63 -15.07 4.28
C PHE A 172 -10.62 -14.65 3.20
N SER A 173 -10.18 -13.77 2.30
CA SER A 173 -10.90 -13.42 1.08
C SER A 173 -10.00 -13.64 -0.12
N PRO A 174 -10.34 -14.54 -1.05
CA PRO A 174 -9.70 -14.60 -2.37
C PRO A 174 -10.26 -13.53 -3.30
N ASP A 175 -11.47 -13.03 -3.02
CA ASP A 175 -12.15 -12.08 -3.88
C ASP A 175 -11.61 -10.66 -3.70
N TYR A 176 -11.47 -9.94 -4.80
CA TYR A 176 -11.18 -8.52 -4.85
C TYR A 176 -11.97 -7.88 -5.99
N ARG A 177 -12.79 -6.88 -5.66
CA ARG A 177 -13.56 -6.12 -6.64
C ARG A 177 -13.81 -4.71 -6.16
N PHE A 178 -14.14 -3.82 -7.08
CA PHE A 178 -14.65 -2.49 -6.76
C PHE A 178 -16.17 -2.45 -6.92
N ASP A 179 -16.86 -1.69 -6.06
CA ASP A 179 -18.27 -1.38 -6.29
C ASP A 179 -18.45 -0.14 -7.18
N GLY A 180 -19.70 0.23 -7.48
CA GLY A 180 -20.03 1.44 -8.25
C GLY A 180 -19.63 2.77 -7.57
N HIS A 181 -19.00 2.73 -6.40
CA HIS A 181 -18.41 3.87 -5.71
C HIS A 181 -16.88 3.76 -5.61
N GLY A 182 -16.26 2.84 -6.35
CA GLY A 182 -14.81 2.60 -6.34
C GLY A 182 -14.30 2.08 -4.99
N GLN A 183 -15.17 1.66 -4.08
CA GLN A 183 -14.78 1.08 -2.80
C GLN A 183 -14.37 -0.37 -2.98
N VAL A 184 -13.40 -0.80 -2.20
CA VAL A 184 -12.96 -2.20 -2.22
C VAL A 184 -14.00 -3.06 -1.55
N ARG A 185 -14.41 -4.14 -2.22
CA ARG A 185 -15.31 -5.16 -1.71
C ARG A 185 -14.61 -6.50 -1.68
N ARG A 186 -14.82 -7.20 -0.56
CA ARG A 186 -14.26 -8.52 -0.27
C ARG A 186 -15.30 -9.41 0.38
N SER A 187 -15.15 -10.70 0.18
CA SER A 187 -15.99 -11.73 0.79
C SER A 187 -15.11 -12.55 1.72
N PHE A 188 -15.26 -12.34 3.02
CA PHE A 188 -14.43 -13.01 4.01
C PHE A 188 -15.10 -14.31 4.48
N ALA A 189 -14.35 -15.39 4.45
CA ALA A 189 -14.73 -16.68 5.03
C ALA A 189 -13.73 -17.05 6.14
N PRO A 190 -14.20 -17.62 7.26
CA PRO A 190 -13.31 -18.08 8.33
C PRO A 190 -12.38 -19.18 7.80
N LEU A 191 -11.12 -19.14 8.23
CA LEU A 191 -10.18 -20.23 8.04
C LEU A 191 -10.34 -21.24 9.18
N THR A 192 -10.39 -22.52 8.82
CA THR A 192 -10.38 -23.62 9.78
C THR A 192 -8.94 -24.01 10.08
N ALA A 193 -8.49 -23.74 11.30
CA ALA A 193 -7.21 -24.24 11.77
C ALA A 193 -7.33 -25.71 12.21
N ASP A 194 -6.25 -26.46 12.02
CA ASP A 194 -6.06 -27.79 12.60
C ASP A 194 -5.78 -27.72 14.12
N ALA A 195 -5.52 -28.89 14.71
CA ALA A 195 -5.20 -29.01 16.14
C ALA A 195 -3.90 -28.29 16.54
N ASP A 196 -2.99 -28.04 15.59
CA ASP A 196 -1.73 -27.34 15.83
C ASP A 196 -1.86 -25.81 15.71
N GLY A 197 -3.01 -25.34 15.24
CA GLY A 197 -3.32 -23.92 15.02
C GLY A 197 -2.89 -23.43 13.65
N MET A 198 -2.72 -24.33 12.68
CA MET A 198 -2.36 -24.01 11.31
C MET A 198 -3.57 -24.15 10.38
N ALA A 199 -3.76 -23.19 9.49
CA ALA A 199 -4.73 -23.29 8.40
C ALA A 199 -4.00 -23.32 7.05
N ILE A 200 -4.34 -24.28 6.21
CA ILE A 200 -3.76 -24.44 4.87
C ILE A 200 -4.89 -24.36 3.85
N ARG A 201 -4.73 -23.55 2.82
CA ARG A 201 -5.77 -23.34 1.80
C ARG A 201 -5.18 -23.13 0.42
N ARG A 202 -5.65 -23.89 -0.57
CA ARG A 202 -5.41 -23.55 -1.99
C ARG A 202 -6.33 -22.43 -2.43
N PHE A 203 -5.86 -21.59 -3.33
CA PHE A 203 -6.66 -20.59 -4.02
C PHE A 203 -6.13 -20.41 -5.45
N GLU A 204 -6.95 -19.84 -6.32
CA GLU A 204 -6.53 -19.53 -7.69
C GLU A 204 -5.94 -18.12 -7.71
N ALA A 205 -4.67 -18.01 -8.08
CA ALA A 205 -4.07 -16.71 -8.40
C ALA A 205 -4.54 -16.30 -9.80
N ALA A 206 -5.27 -15.19 -9.91
CA ALA A 206 -5.72 -14.68 -11.19
C ALA A 206 -4.57 -13.94 -11.89
N ASP A 207 -4.26 -14.32 -13.13
CA ASP A 207 -3.30 -13.63 -14.01
C ASP A 207 -1.89 -13.45 -13.39
N GLY A 208 -1.46 -14.38 -12.54
CA GLY A 208 -0.18 -14.29 -11.83
C GLY A 208 -0.13 -13.22 -10.74
N VAL A 209 -1.24 -12.53 -10.45
CA VAL A 209 -1.35 -11.54 -9.39
C VAL A 209 -2.06 -12.15 -8.19
N VAL A 210 -1.41 -12.13 -7.04
CA VAL A 210 -2.06 -12.53 -5.78
C VAL A 210 -2.85 -11.36 -5.21
N ARG A 211 -4.18 -11.53 -5.11
CA ARG A 211 -5.13 -10.51 -4.61
C ARG A 211 -5.90 -10.95 -3.36
N ILE A 212 -5.21 -11.58 -2.41
CA ILE A 212 -5.86 -12.10 -1.21
C ILE A 212 -6.00 -11.04 -0.12
N ALA A 213 -6.87 -11.28 0.86
CA ALA A 213 -6.85 -10.56 2.13
C ALA A 213 -6.95 -11.50 3.32
N LEU A 214 -6.31 -11.08 4.40
CA LEU A 214 -6.39 -11.75 5.70
C LEU A 214 -6.75 -10.73 6.76
N ARG A 215 -7.76 -11.06 7.56
CA ARG A 215 -8.14 -10.25 8.71
C ARG A 215 -8.44 -11.07 9.94
N GLN A 216 -8.24 -10.44 11.08
CA GLN A 216 -8.67 -10.97 12.37
C GLN A 216 -10.05 -10.39 12.66
N GLN A 217 -10.94 -11.14 13.32
CA GLN A 217 -12.27 -10.62 13.72
C GLN A 217 -12.21 -9.51 14.80
N ALA A 218 -11.02 -9.13 15.29
CA ALA A 218 -10.80 -8.12 16.32
C ALA A 218 -10.23 -6.79 15.76
N GLU A 219 -10.01 -5.80 16.63
CA GLU A 219 -9.63 -4.40 16.31
C GLU A 219 -8.38 -4.21 15.42
N ASP A 220 -7.54 -5.24 15.25
CA ASP A 220 -6.40 -5.22 14.32
C ASP A 220 -6.73 -6.07 13.08
N PRO A 221 -7.10 -5.45 11.95
CA PRO A 221 -7.73 -6.14 10.84
C PRO A 221 -6.72 -6.80 9.90
N SER A 222 -5.41 -6.78 10.16
CA SER A 222 -4.43 -7.39 9.26
C SER A 222 -3.67 -8.53 9.92
N VAL A 223 -3.50 -9.62 9.17
CA VAL A 223 -2.47 -10.62 9.46
C VAL A 223 -1.23 -10.18 8.67
N PRO A 224 0.01 -10.43 9.09
CA PRO A 224 1.17 -10.19 8.24
C PRO A 224 1.43 -11.36 7.28
N LEU A 225 1.90 -11.07 6.06
CA LEU A 225 2.30 -12.06 5.06
C LEU A 225 3.83 -12.03 4.88
N ALA A 226 4.50 -13.11 5.26
CA ALA A 226 5.96 -13.18 5.42
C ALA A 226 6.73 -13.02 4.10
N ASN A 227 6.15 -13.44 2.98
CA ASN A 227 6.78 -13.37 1.67
C ASN A 227 6.05 -12.44 0.70
N LEU A 228 5.45 -11.36 1.23
CA LEU A 228 4.79 -10.36 0.38
C LEU A 228 5.70 -9.83 -0.74
N HIS A 229 7.00 -9.67 -0.46
CA HIS A 229 8.01 -9.20 -1.43
C HIS A 229 8.33 -10.23 -2.53
N ASP A 230 8.08 -11.53 -2.30
CA ASP A 230 8.27 -12.57 -3.34
C ASP A 230 7.04 -12.67 -4.25
N VAL A 231 5.91 -12.14 -3.80
CA VAL A 231 4.60 -12.25 -4.44
C VAL A 231 4.30 -11.01 -5.27
N VAL A 232 4.74 -9.85 -4.79
CA VAL A 232 4.83 -8.64 -5.61
C VAL A 232 6.13 -8.79 -6.40
N ASP A 233 6.04 -9.35 -7.60
CA ASP A 233 7.18 -9.65 -8.48
C ASP A 233 8.22 -8.51 -8.48
N THR A 234 9.34 -8.74 -7.78
CA THR A 234 10.45 -7.79 -7.69
C THR A 234 11.36 -7.84 -8.93
N SER A 235 11.12 -8.78 -9.85
CA SER A 235 11.86 -8.94 -11.11
C SER A 235 11.22 -8.21 -12.29
N VAL A 236 9.97 -7.73 -12.15
CA VAL A 236 9.51 -6.56 -12.91
C VAL A 236 10.32 -5.38 -12.38
N ALA A 237 11.36 -5.01 -13.12
CA ALA A 237 12.33 -3.99 -12.77
C ALA A 237 11.65 -2.75 -12.14
N ASP A 238 12.00 -2.51 -10.88
CA ASP A 238 11.45 -1.53 -9.95
C ASP A 238 10.03 -1.80 -9.42
N ASN A 239 9.96 -1.95 -8.09
CA ASN A 239 8.84 -1.55 -7.23
C ASN A 239 8.51 -0.05 -7.39
N GLN A 240 8.29 0.43 -8.61
CA GLN A 240 7.75 1.74 -8.90
C GLN A 240 6.29 1.69 -8.48
N ILE A 241 6.08 1.91 -7.18
CA ILE A 241 4.88 2.61 -6.70
C ILE A 241 4.60 3.67 -7.76
N PRO A 242 3.47 3.58 -8.49
CA PRO A 242 3.27 4.40 -9.66
C PRO A 242 3.53 5.85 -9.30
N GLU A 243 4.32 6.53 -10.13
CA GLU A 243 4.74 7.89 -9.82
C GLU A 243 3.51 8.73 -9.49
N LEU A 244 3.51 9.33 -8.29
CA LEU A 244 2.44 10.23 -7.88
C LEU A 244 2.80 11.65 -8.34
N ILE A 245 2.17 12.08 -9.42
CA ILE A 245 2.25 13.45 -9.93
C ILE A 245 1.25 14.32 -9.19
N GLU A 246 1.76 15.19 -8.31
CA GLU A 246 0.97 16.21 -7.63
C GLU A 246 1.02 17.53 -8.41
N ARG A 247 -0.15 18.15 -8.65
CA ARG A 247 -0.26 19.47 -9.29
C ARG A 247 -1.26 20.35 -8.56
N ASP A 248 -0.84 21.58 -8.30
CA ASP A 248 -1.67 22.63 -7.71
C ASP A 248 -2.08 23.61 -8.80
N MET A 249 -3.40 23.71 -9.01
CA MET A 249 -3.98 24.70 -9.91
C MET A 249 -4.00 26.08 -9.24
N PRO A 250 -4.11 27.16 -10.04
CA PRO A 250 -4.18 28.52 -9.51
C PRO A 250 -5.22 28.66 -8.39
N GLY A 251 -4.83 29.32 -7.29
CA GLY A 251 -5.68 29.56 -6.12
C GLY A 251 -5.55 28.54 -4.99
N TRP A 252 -4.93 27.37 -5.21
CA TRP A 252 -4.62 26.45 -4.12
C TRP A 252 -3.46 26.99 -3.27
N LYS A 253 -3.70 27.27 -1.98
CA LYS A 253 -2.73 27.92 -1.08
C LYS A 253 -2.41 27.13 0.20
N THR A 254 -2.84 25.88 0.32
CA THR A 254 -2.79 25.15 1.61
C THR A 254 -2.18 23.76 1.53
N THR A 255 -1.40 23.39 2.55
CA THR A 255 -0.88 22.03 2.80
C THR A 255 -1.89 21.15 3.56
N GLY A 256 -3.18 21.30 3.29
CA GLY A 256 -4.25 20.66 4.07
C GLY A 256 -4.23 19.14 3.97
N GLU A 257 -3.84 18.47 5.05
CA GLU A 257 -3.91 17.03 5.21
C GLU A 257 -5.38 16.57 5.31
N GLY A 258 -5.71 15.36 4.80
CA GLY A 258 -7.05 14.76 4.93
C GLY A 258 -7.89 14.70 3.66
N TRP A 259 -7.42 15.27 2.55
CA TRP A 259 -8.06 15.16 1.23
C TRP A 259 -7.37 14.11 0.36
N GLU A 260 -7.12 12.93 0.94
CA GLU A 260 -6.53 11.80 0.23
C GLU A 260 -7.44 10.58 0.37
N VAL A 261 -7.84 9.99 -0.76
CA VAL A 261 -8.73 8.82 -0.80
C VAL A 261 -8.11 7.62 -0.09
N LEU A 262 -6.79 7.48 -0.17
CA LEU A 262 -6.03 6.40 0.48
C LEU A 262 -6.14 6.42 2.02
N ASN A 263 -6.44 7.56 2.64
CA ASN A 263 -6.60 7.63 4.09
C ASN A 263 -7.95 7.10 4.57
N LEU A 264 -8.84 6.72 3.64
CA LEU A 264 -10.17 6.22 3.94
C LEU A 264 -10.19 4.69 3.80
N PRO A 265 -10.40 3.92 4.89
CA PRO A 265 -10.22 2.47 4.91
C PRO A 265 -10.97 1.70 3.81
N ARG A 266 -12.18 2.17 3.44
CA ARG A 266 -13.00 1.55 2.39
C ARG A 266 -12.42 1.62 0.97
N TYR A 267 -11.37 2.41 0.74
CA TYR A 267 -10.71 2.52 -0.57
C TYR A 267 -9.31 1.91 -0.60
N ALA A 268 -8.64 1.83 0.56
CA ALA A 268 -7.24 1.42 0.71
C ALA A 268 -7.04 -0.08 0.93
N ASP A 269 -8.11 -0.82 1.18
CA ASP A 269 -8.09 -2.26 1.51
C ASP A 269 -7.08 -2.65 2.60
N PRO A 270 -7.33 -2.26 3.86
CA PRO A 270 -6.36 -2.41 4.95
C PRO A 270 -5.98 -3.86 5.28
N SER A 271 -6.75 -4.84 4.81
CA SER A 271 -6.51 -6.27 5.03
C SER A 271 -5.99 -6.99 3.78
N GLY A 272 -5.93 -6.29 2.65
CA GLY A 272 -5.53 -6.83 1.36
C GLY A 272 -4.02 -6.83 1.16
N TYR A 273 -3.54 -7.85 0.47
CA TYR A 273 -2.21 -7.91 -0.09
C TYR A 273 -2.33 -7.71 -1.59
N HIS A 274 -1.68 -6.67 -2.07
CA HIS A 274 -1.83 -6.14 -3.41
C HIS A 274 -0.51 -5.65 -3.94
N ALA A 275 -0.41 -5.66 -5.27
CA ALA A 275 0.65 -4.95 -5.94
C ALA A 275 0.25 -3.47 -6.04
N TRP A 276 1.11 -2.57 -5.53
CA TRP A 276 1.00 -1.13 -5.83
C TRP A 276 1.58 -0.89 -7.21
N THR A 277 0.92 -1.42 -8.23
CA THR A 277 1.29 -1.32 -9.64
C THR A 277 0.12 -0.73 -10.43
N GLY A 278 0.42 -0.23 -11.62
CA GLY A 278 -0.56 0.39 -12.52
C GLY A 278 -0.02 1.67 -13.13
N PRO A 279 -0.88 2.44 -13.81
CA PRO A 279 -0.49 3.66 -14.49
C PRO A 279 -0.11 4.76 -13.49
N THR A 280 0.57 5.78 -14.01
CA THR A 280 0.93 7.00 -13.26
C THR A 280 -0.23 7.54 -12.43
N GLN A 281 0.04 7.84 -11.16
CA GLN A 281 -0.95 8.42 -10.28
C GLN A 281 -0.96 9.94 -10.39
N TRP A 282 -2.16 10.52 -10.39
CA TRP A 282 -2.39 11.95 -10.39
C TRP A 282 -3.05 12.40 -9.11
N ARG A 283 -2.65 13.58 -8.64
CA ARG A 283 -3.35 14.35 -7.62
C ARG A 283 -3.40 15.81 -8.02
N LEU A 284 -4.56 16.23 -8.51
CA LEU A 284 -4.82 17.60 -8.90
C LEU A 284 -5.56 18.31 -7.77
N ARG A 285 -5.10 19.49 -7.38
CA ARG A 285 -5.70 20.28 -6.31
C ARG A 285 -6.07 21.66 -6.83
N ALA A 286 -7.30 22.08 -6.63
CA ALA A 286 -7.84 23.32 -7.19
C ALA A 286 -8.80 24.01 -6.23
N VAL A 287 -9.10 25.27 -6.54
CA VAL A 287 -10.16 26.05 -5.89
C VAL A 287 -11.17 26.45 -6.95
N THR A 288 -12.44 26.12 -6.74
CA THR A 288 -13.52 26.49 -7.65
C THR A 288 -13.82 28.00 -7.54
N PRO A 289 -14.52 28.60 -8.51
CA PRO A 289 -14.82 30.04 -8.50
C PRO A 289 -15.56 30.54 -7.24
N ASP A 290 -16.31 29.66 -6.59
CA ASP A 290 -17.03 29.93 -5.35
C ASP A 290 -16.19 29.68 -4.07
N GLY A 291 -14.89 29.45 -4.22
CA GLY A 291 -13.94 29.30 -3.11
C GLY A 291 -13.90 27.93 -2.45
N ARG A 292 -14.62 26.93 -2.98
CA ARG A 292 -14.55 25.55 -2.47
C ARG A 292 -13.29 24.84 -2.98
N ARG A 293 -12.81 23.88 -2.20
CA ARG A 293 -11.69 23.02 -2.58
C ARG A 293 -12.18 21.93 -3.51
N LEU A 294 -11.37 21.62 -4.51
CA LEU A 294 -11.56 20.49 -5.41
C LEU A 294 -10.26 19.67 -5.43
N VAL A 295 -10.38 18.36 -5.30
CA VAL A 295 -9.28 17.41 -5.50
C VAL A 295 -9.72 16.34 -6.47
N VAL A 296 -8.92 16.08 -7.50
CA VAL A 296 -9.05 14.92 -8.38
C VAL A 296 -7.86 14.02 -8.13
N GLN A 297 -8.09 12.77 -7.80
CA GLN A 297 -7.05 11.83 -7.42
C GLN A 297 -7.27 10.48 -8.11
N THR A 298 -6.20 9.90 -8.64
CA THR A 298 -6.19 8.49 -9.05
C THR A 298 -5.60 7.62 -7.93
N LEU A 299 -6.13 6.41 -7.78
CA LEU A 299 -5.61 5.40 -6.87
C LEU A 299 -5.32 4.12 -7.67
N ALA A 300 -4.03 3.89 -7.94
CA ALA A 300 -3.57 2.74 -8.70
C ALA A 300 -3.23 1.55 -7.77
N MET A 301 -3.83 0.40 -8.05
CA MET A 301 -3.67 -0.87 -7.35
C MET A 301 -3.93 -2.04 -8.32
N ASP A 302 -3.07 -3.06 -8.26
CA ASP A 302 -3.16 -4.31 -9.02
C ASP A 302 -3.28 -4.14 -10.54
N GLY A 303 -2.53 -3.19 -11.08
CA GLY A 303 -2.51 -2.86 -12.51
C GLY A 303 -3.59 -1.88 -12.94
N THR A 304 -4.61 -1.64 -12.11
CA THR A 304 -5.73 -0.74 -12.44
C THR A 304 -5.61 0.58 -11.70
N ALA A 305 -6.22 1.66 -12.22
CA ALA A 305 -6.35 2.91 -11.49
C ALA A 305 -7.79 3.39 -11.40
N ARG A 306 -8.22 3.79 -10.20
CA ARG A 306 -9.55 4.36 -9.93
C ARG A 306 -9.46 5.87 -9.85
N VAL A 307 -10.38 6.58 -10.50
CA VAL A 307 -10.43 8.04 -10.48
C VAL A 307 -11.49 8.52 -9.50
N PHE A 308 -11.09 9.41 -8.61
CA PHE A 308 -11.96 10.03 -7.61
C PHE A 308 -11.89 11.54 -7.71
N TRP A 309 -12.99 12.18 -7.33
CA TRP A 309 -13.00 13.60 -7.03
C TRP A 309 -13.61 13.87 -5.67
N MET A 310 -13.18 14.97 -5.05
CA MET A 310 -13.65 15.45 -3.76
C MET A 310 -13.87 16.95 -3.88
N HIS A 311 -14.98 17.46 -3.36
CA HIS A 311 -15.31 18.88 -3.42
C HIS A 311 -16.03 19.33 -2.16
N GLY A 312 -15.68 20.51 -1.64
CA GLY A 312 -16.26 21.02 -0.40
C GLY A 312 -15.44 22.15 0.23
N LYS A 313 -15.85 22.61 1.41
CA LYS A 313 -15.11 23.65 2.13
C LYS A 313 -13.83 23.08 2.73
N ALA A 314 -12.84 23.94 2.92
CA ALA A 314 -11.56 23.58 3.52
C ALA A 314 -11.65 22.89 4.89
N THR A 315 -12.70 23.19 5.65
CA THR A 315 -12.97 22.69 7.00
C THR A 315 -13.83 21.42 7.02
N GLU A 316 -14.38 21.01 5.87
CA GLU A 316 -15.24 19.84 5.78
C GLU A 316 -14.42 18.57 5.59
N THR A 317 -14.97 17.44 6.06
CA THR A 317 -14.42 16.13 5.72
C THR A 317 -14.81 15.82 4.27
N PRO A 318 -13.84 15.63 3.36
CA PRO A 318 -14.16 15.37 1.97
C PRO A 318 -14.86 14.02 1.82
N THR A 319 -15.89 14.00 0.97
CA THR A 319 -16.52 12.76 0.53
C THR A 319 -15.97 12.42 -0.86
N PRO A 320 -15.24 11.30 -1.03
CA PRO A 320 -14.81 10.87 -2.35
C PRO A 320 -16.00 10.42 -3.18
N HIS A 321 -16.03 10.90 -4.40
CA HIS A 321 -16.96 10.49 -5.45
C HIS A 321 -16.16 9.78 -6.53
N TYR A 322 -16.59 8.59 -6.92
CA TYR A 322 -15.96 7.78 -7.94
C TYR A 322 -16.40 8.23 -9.33
N LEU A 323 -15.44 8.39 -10.24
CA LEU A 323 -15.69 8.76 -11.63
C LEU A 323 -15.62 7.57 -12.59
N GLY A 324 -14.85 6.53 -12.24
CA GLY A 324 -14.64 5.36 -13.08
C GLY A 324 -13.22 4.82 -12.98
N LEU A 325 -12.93 3.80 -13.78
CA LEU A 325 -11.56 3.32 -13.98
C LEU A 325 -10.84 4.20 -14.99
N LEU A 326 -9.53 4.33 -14.82
CA LEU A 326 -8.70 5.13 -15.71
C LEU A 326 -8.77 4.61 -17.17
N GLU A 327 -8.80 3.28 -17.32
CA GLU A 327 -8.90 2.55 -18.59
C GLU A 327 -10.24 2.75 -19.31
N GLU A 328 -11.28 3.27 -18.65
CA GLU A 328 -12.58 3.58 -19.25
C GLU A 328 -12.59 4.94 -19.98
N GLY A 329 -11.41 5.39 -20.45
CA GLY A 329 -11.23 6.64 -21.17
C GLY A 329 -11.04 7.88 -20.30
N LEU A 330 -10.77 7.72 -19.00
CA LEU A 330 -10.48 8.83 -18.07
C LEU A 330 -8.99 9.20 -18.01
N ALA A 331 -8.10 8.32 -18.50
CA ALA A 331 -6.80 8.72 -19.01
C ALA A 331 -6.50 8.04 -20.33
N THR A 332 -5.65 8.72 -21.09
CA THR A 332 -5.07 8.17 -22.30
C THR A 332 -3.58 8.05 -22.07
N GLU A 333 -3.07 6.82 -22.01
CA GLU A 333 -1.66 6.58 -22.31
C GLU A 333 -1.52 6.54 -23.83
N THR A 334 -0.83 7.53 -24.39
CA THR A 334 -0.62 7.55 -25.85
C THR A 334 0.51 6.58 -26.22
N PRO A 335 0.59 6.10 -27.47
CA PRO A 335 1.70 5.26 -27.94
C PRO A 335 3.09 5.88 -27.70
N GLU A 336 3.16 7.20 -27.56
CA GLU A 336 4.36 7.97 -27.24
C GLU A 336 4.70 8.05 -25.74
N GLY A 337 3.93 7.35 -24.88
CA GLY A 337 4.15 7.30 -23.43
C GLY A 337 3.64 8.53 -22.67
N LEU A 338 2.71 9.30 -23.25
CA LEU A 338 2.14 10.45 -22.55
C LEU A 338 1.11 9.99 -21.52
N SER A 339 1.28 10.41 -20.26
CA SER A 339 0.26 10.26 -19.23
C SER A 339 -0.64 11.49 -19.22
N ILE A 340 -1.91 11.31 -19.59
CA ILE A 340 -2.89 12.39 -19.69
C ILE A 340 -4.14 12.02 -18.88
N LEU A 341 -4.41 12.76 -17.80
CA LEU A 341 -5.67 12.65 -17.05
C LEU A 341 -6.69 13.64 -17.65
N HIS A 342 -7.89 13.18 -17.97
CA HIS A 342 -8.99 14.05 -18.39
C HIS A 342 -10.32 13.52 -17.86
N ALA A 343 -10.91 14.23 -16.91
CA ALA A 343 -12.08 13.76 -16.17
C ALA A 343 -13.15 14.86 -16.08
N ARG A 344 -14.32 14.60 -16.68
CA ARG A 344 -15.47 15.49 -16.54
C ARG A 344 -16.04 15.37 -15.12
N LEU A 345 -16.17 16.52 -14.47
CA LEU A 345 -16.69 16.59 -13.11
C LEU A 345 -18.21 16.77 -13.12
N PRO A 346 -18.94 16.11 -12.21
CA PRO A 346 -20.38 16.31 -12.06
C PRO A 346 -20.76 17.76 -11.76
N GLN A 347 -22.07 18.06 -11.83
CA GLN A 347 -22.64 19.36 -11.45
C GLN A 347 -22.09 20.55 -12.26
N ARG A 348 -21.62 20.31 -13.48
CA ARG A 348 -21.04 21.32 -14.38
C ARG A 348 -19.83 22.05 -13.77
N LEU A 349 -19.08 21.34 -12.92
CA LEU A 349 -17.87 21.90 -12.29
C LEU A 349 -16.72 22.06 -13.29
N GLY A 350 -16.80 21.41 -14.46
CA GLY A 350 -15.81 21.52 -15.52
C GLY A 350 -15.17 20.18 -15.88
N VAL A 351 -14.05 20.26 -16.59
CA VAL A 351 -13.24 19.09 -16.96
C VAL A 351 -11.86 19.27 -16.36
N ALA A 352 -11.46 18.39 -15.45
CA ALA A 352 -10.11 18.40 -14.90
C ALA A 352 -9.17 17.75 -15.92
N VAL A 353 -8.15 18.48 -16.36
CA VAL A 353 -7.12 17.95 -17.28
C VAL A 353 -5.74 18.08 -16.67
N ALA A 354 -4.87 17.11 -16.95
CA ALA A 354 -3.45 17.19 -16.66
C ALA A 354 -2.62 16.37 -17.64
N ALA A 355 -1.44 16.87 -17.98
CA ALA A 355 -0.47 16.17 -18.81
C ALA A 355 0.94 16.53 -18.36
N LEU A 356 1.84 15.54 -18.34
CA LEU A 356 3.24 15.73 -17.96
C LEU A 356 4.06 16.23 -19.16
N ASP A 357 4.88 17.26 -18.97
CA ASP A 357 5.83 17.79 -19.97
C ASP A 357 5.23 18.09 -21.35
N CYS A 358 3.97 18.55 -21.35
CA CYS A 358 3.20 18.89 -22.55
C CYS A 358 2.65 20.31 -22.49
N GLY A 359 2.55 20.95 -23.66
CA GLY A 359 1.64 22.08 -23.87
C GLY A 359 0.22 21.56 -24.06
N MET A 360 -0.77 22.26 -23.50
CA MET A 360 -2.19 21.90 -23.63
C MET A 360 -3.01 23.06 -24.17
N ARG A 361 -4.00 22.74 -25.00
CA ARG A 361 -5.04 23.67 -25.48
C ARG A 361 -6.38 22.96 -25.49
N TYR A 362 -7.47 23.71 -25.33
CA TYR A 362 -8.82 23.14 -25.39
C TYR A 362 -9.72 23.96 -26.30
N ARG A 363 -10.84 23.39 -26.73
CA ARG A 363 -11.93 24.16 -27.32
C ARG A 363 -13.29 23.66 -26.87
N ALA A 364 -14.24 24.57 -26.86
CA ALA A 364 -15.67 24.24 -26.81
C ALA A 364 -16.18 23.95 -28.24
N ARG A 365 -17.36 23.33 -28.35
CA ARG A 365 -17.94 22.92 -29.64
C ARG A 365 -17.97 24.07 -30.66
N GLY A 366 -17.17 23.95 -31.72
CA GLY A 366 -17.08 24.95 -32.80
C GLY A 366 -16.37 26.25 -32.42
N GLY A 367 -15.79 26.34 -31.23
CA GLY A 367 -15.04 27.49 -30.75
C GLY A 367 -13.57 27.49 -31.18
N ALA A 368 -12.90 28.62 -30.94
CA ALA A 368 -11.46 28.73 -31.12
C ALA A 368 -10.69 27.96 -30.03
N TRP A 369 -9.48 27.51 -30.37
CA TRP A 369 -8.56 26.87 -29.43
C TRP A 369 -8.02 27.87 -28.41
N GLN A 370 -8.23 27.57 -27.12
CA GLN A 370 -7.77 28.33 -25.97
C GLN A 370 -6.58 27.62 -25.30
N SER A 371 -5.61 28.38 -24.82
CA SER A 371 -4.44 27.82 -24.16
C SER A 371 -4.74 27.41 -22.72
N VAL A 372 -4.14 26.32 -22.28
CA VAL A 372 -4.08 25.90 -20.87
C VAL A 372 -2.79 26.46 -20.28
N THR A 373 -2.88 27.04 -19.10
CA THR A 373 -1.82 27.88 -18.49
C THR A 373 -0.74 27.07 -17.76
N GLY A 374 -0.94 25.77 -17.55
CA GLY A 374 0.00 24.92 -16.84
C GLY A 374 -0.16 23.43 -17.16
N PRO A 375 0.56 22.56 -16.43
CA PRO A 375 0.50 21.10 -16.62
C PRO A 375 -0.81 20.47 -16.11
N ALA A 376 -1.67 21.24 -15.45
CA ALA A 376 -3.01 20.85 -15.04
C ALA A 376 -3.92 22.08 -14.95
N GLU A 377 -5.18 21.94 -15.36
CA GLU A 377 -6.18 23.01 -15.27
C GLU A 377 -7.60 22.44 -15.16
N LEU A 378 -8.51 23.23 -14.58
CA LEU A 378 -9.93 22.96 -14.58
C LEU A 378 -10.57 23.74 -15.73
N LEU A 379 -10.90 23.03 -16.80
CA LEU A 379 -11.51 23.61 -17.99
C LEU A 379 -13.00 23.90 -17.76
N PRO A 380 -13.60 24.86 -18.47
CA PRO A 380 -15.05 25.07 -18.45
C PRO A 380 -15.83 23.81 -18.83
N ASP A 381 -17.04 23.64 -18.30
CA ASP A 381 -17.93 22.51 -18.61
C ASP A 381 -18.26 22.41 -20.12
N ALA A 382 -18.22 23.52 -20.86
CA ALA A 382 -18.44 23.53 -22.30
C ALA A 382 -17.25 22.98 -23.13
N ALA A 383 -16.11 22.65 -22.52
CA ALA A 383 -14.96 22.08 -23.22
C ALA A 383 -15.31 20.69 -23.79
N THR A 384 -15.00 20.48 -25.06
CA THR A 384 -15.33 19.24 -25.79
C THR A 384 -14.11 18.52 -26.36
N GLU A 385 -13.00 19.22 -26.56
CA GLU A 385 -11.77 18.63 -27.10
C GLU A 385 -10.54 19.21 -26.39
N LEU A 386 -9.55 18.34 -26.22
CA LEU A 386 -8.23 18.65 -25.67
C LEU A 386 -7.17 18.34 -26.73
N GLU A 387 -6.26 19.29 -26.91
CA GLU A 387 -5.05 19.17 -27.70
C GLU A 387 -3.87 19.13 -26.76
N VAL A 388 -3.07 18.06 -26.86
CA VAL A 388 -1.85 17.87 -26.07
C VAL A 388 -0.66 17.84 -27.03
N THR A 389 0.31 18.70 -26.78
CA THR A 389 1.53 18.82 -27.59
C THR A 389 2.74 18.47 -26.71
N PRO A 390 3.31 17.27 -26.85
CA PRO A 390 4.45 16.87 -26.06
C PRO A 390 5.71 17.66 -26.44
N SER A 391 6.66 17.76 -25.51
CA SER A 391 7.98 18.37 -25.79
C SER A 391 8.74 17.69 -26.94
N ARG A 392 8.47 16.39 -27.15
CA ARG A 392 8.95 15.57 -28.26
C ARG A 392 7.80 14.70 -28.76
N GLY A 393 7.58 14.67 -30.07
CA GLY A 393 6.55 13.82 -30.69
C GLY A 393 5.47 14.60 -31.42
N GLN A 394 4.41 13.90 -31.82
CA GLN A 394 3.30 14.51 -32.53
C GLN A 394 2.25 15.04 -31.56
N ARG A 395 1.58 16.11 -31.99
CA ARG A 395 0.39 16.63 -31.31
C ARG A 395 -0.73 15.59 -31.35
N VAL A 396 -1.39 15.41 -30.22
CA VAL A 396 -2.58 14.56 -30.06
C VAL A 396 -3.80 15.43 -29.82
N VAL A 397 -4.89 15.16 -30.53
CA VAL A 397 -6.21 15.78 -30.27
C VAL A 397 -7.16 14.68 -29.86
N MET A 398 -7.83 14.87 -28.72
CA MET A 398 -8.76 13.89 -28.18
C MET A 398 -10.08 14.55 -27.78
N PRO A 399 -11.22 13.83 -27.93
CA PRO A 399 -12.47 14.26 -27.34
C PRO A 399 -12.35 14.23 -25.81
N LEU A 400 -12.97 15.21 -25.16
CA LEU A 400 -13.18 15.17 -23.72
C LEU A 400 -14.46 14.37 -23.42
N PRO A 401 -14.50 13.60 -22.31
CA PRO A 401 -15.66 12.80 -21.91
C PRO A 401 -16.90 13.65 -21.65
#